data_AF-A0A3M1DB10-F1
#
_entry.id   AF-A0A3M1DB10-F1
#
_cell.length_a   1.000
_cell.length_b   1.000
_cell.length_c   1.000
_cell.angle_alpha   90.00
_cell.angle_beta   90.00
_cell.angle_gamma   90.00
#
_symmetry.space_group_name_H-M   'P 1'
#
loop_
_entity.id
_entity.type
_entity.pdbx_description
1 polymer ?
#
loop_
_entity_poly.entity_id
_entity_poly.type
_entity_poly.pdbx_seq_one_letter_code
_entity_poly.pdbx_strand_id
1 'polypeptide(L)'
;MSISTNSKDLPAHVQAHYADAAQQTDAAKLGMWIFLLTEVLLFGGLFCAYAIFRAWYPDMFHNAHKQLNVVLGATNTIVLITSSVTMALSIHAMQLGKRTATIRYLIVTLLLAATFLVIKYFEYSHKFHLGQLPGKY
;
A
#
# COMPACT_ATOMS: atom_id res chain seq x y z
N MET A 1 -32.47 -17.72 30.24
CA MET A 1 -32.88 -16.42 29.67
C MET A 1 -32.33 -16.33 28.26
N SER A 2 -33.07 -16.80 27.25
CA SER A 2 -32.64 -16.79 25.85
C SER A 2 -32.93 -15.40 25.28
N ILE A 3 -31.89 -14.64 24.92
CA ILE A 3 -32.06 -13.39 24.18
C ILE A 3 -32.37 -13.79 22.73
N SER A 4 -33.65 -13.79 22.39
CA SER A 4 -34.13 -13.83 21.02
C SER A 4 -33.76 -12.49 20.36
N THR A 5 -32.62 -12.43 19.68
CA THR A 5 -32.30 -11.31 18.79
C THR A 5 -33.18 -11.43 17.55
N ASN A 6 -34.23 -10.62 17.49
CA ASN A 6 -35.09 -10.53 16.32
C ASN A 6 -34.24 -9.98 15.16
N SER A 7 -33.94 -10.79 14.15
CA SER A 7 -33.12 -10.41 12.98
C SER A 7 -33.69 -9.26 12.14
N LYS A 8 -34.90 -8.78 12.49
CA LYS A 8 -35.66 -7.74 11.79
C LYS A 8 -35.29 -6.30 12.15
N ASP A 9 -34.51 -6.08 13.21
CA ASP A 9 -34.25 -4.73 13.74
C ASP A 9 -32.84 -4.19 13.42
N LEU A 10 -32.00 -4.96 12.71
CA LEU A 10 -30.68 -4.51 12.30
C LEU A 10 -30.76 -3.59 11.06
N PRO A 11 -30.04 -2.45 11.03
CA PRO A 11 -30.04 -1.58 9.87
C PRO A 11 -29.47 -2.33 8.66
N ALA A 12 -30.01 -2.06 7.46
CA ALA A 12 -29.79 -2.86 6.24
C ALA A 12 -28.32 -3.05 5.79
N HIS A 13 -27.37 -2.36 6.40
CA HIS A 13 -25.92 -2.49 6.13
C HIS A 13 -25.20 -3.49 7.04
N VAL A 14 -25.86 -4.03 8.07
CA VAL A 14 -25.28 -5.00 9.01
C VAL A 14 -25.51 -6.42 8.50
N GLN A 15 -24.44 -7.19 8.39
CA GLN A 15 -24.53 -8.58 7.93
C GLN A 15 -25.16 -9.47 9.02
N ALA A 16 -25.93 -10.50 8.60
CA ALA A 16 -26.69 -11.37 9.50
C ALA A 16 -25.83 -12.14 10.53
N HIS A 17 -24.51 -12.24 10.31
CA HIS A 17 -23.58 -12.90 11.22
C HIS A 17 -23.03 -11.99 12.32
N TYR A 18 -23.32 -10.69 12.28
CA TYR A 18 -22.95 -9.75 13.34
C TYR A 18 -24.14 -9.46 14.24
N ALA A 19 -23.88 -9.30 15.55
CA ALA A 19 -24.90 -8.95 16.51
C ALA A 19 -25.28 -7.46 16.45
N ASP A 20 -24.35 -6.60 16.02
CA ASP A 20 -24.57 -5.15 15.87
C ASP A 20 -23.56 -4.52 14.87
N ALA A 21 -23.86 -3.32 14.40
CA ALA A 21 -22.99 -2.51 13.54
C ALA A 21 -21.62 -2.22 14.18
N ALA A 22 -21.56 -2.00 15.49
CA ALA A 22 -20.29 -1.77 16.18
C ALA A 22 -19.35 -2.99 16.04
N GLN A 23 -19.88 -4.19 16.28
CA GLN A 23 -19.14 -5.45 16.13
C GLN A 23 -18.62 -5.64 14.70
N GLN A 24 -19.43 -5.32 13.69
CA GLN A 24 -19.01 -5.38 12.29
C GLN A 24 -17.82 -4.44 12.00
N THR A 25 -17.84 -3.21 12.50
CA THR A 25 -16.74 -2.26 12.28
C THR A 25 -15.46 -2.67 12.99
N ASP A 26 -15.55 -3.23 14.20
CA ASP A 26 -14.39 -3.67 14.96
C ASP A 26 -13.77 -4.94 14.37
N ALA A 27 -14.59 -5.87 13.90
CA ALA A 27 -14.13 -7.02 13.14
C ALA A 27 -13.40 -6.60 11.85
N ALA A 28 -13.92 -5.61 11.12
CA ALA A 28 -13.29 -5.08 9.91
C ALA A 28 -11.93 -4.41 10.20
N LYS A 29 -11.84 -3.60 11.27
CA LYS A 29 -10.57 -2.98 11.71
C LYS A 29 -9.55 -4.05 12.07
N LEU A 30 -9.94 -5.05 12.85
CA LEU A 30 -9.08 -6.16 13.25
C LEU A 30 -8.60 -6.96 12.04
N GLY A 31 -9.49 -7.24 11.08
CA GLY A 31 -9.13 -7.87 9.81
C GLY A 31 -8.08 -7.07 9.03
N MET A 32 -8.23 -5.75 8.93
CA MET A 32 -7.24 -4.88 8.31
C MET A 32 -5.89 -4.90 9.04
N TRP A 33 -5.86 -4.92 10.38
CA TRP A 33 -4.62 -5.03 11.15
C TRP A 33 -3.89 -6.35 10.89
N ILE A 34 -4.61 -7.48 10.89
CA ILE A 34 -4.01 -8.79 10.58
C ILE A 34 -3.48 -8.83 9.15
N PHE A 35 -4.23 -8.30 8.18
CA PHE A 35 -3.78 -8.19 6.80
C PHE A 35 -2.49 -7.36 6.68
N LEU A 36 -2.42 -6.20 7.34
CA LEU A 36 -1.19 -5.39 7.35
C LEU A 36 -0.01 -6.12 7.98
N LEU A 37 -0.22 -6.90 9.04
CA LEU A 37 0.84 -7.73 9.64
C LEU A 37 1.35 -8.79 8.67
N THR A 38 0.48 -9.42 7.87
CA THR A 38 0.91 -10.40 6.86
C THR A 38 1.76 -9.76 5.76
N GLU A 39 1.45 -8.55 5.32
CA GLU A 39 2.27 -7.80 4.37
C GLU A 39 3.64 -7.46 4.96
N VAL A 40 3.70 -7.06 6.24
CA VAL A 40 4.98 -6.83 6.94
C VAL A 40 5.84 -8.08 6.98
N LEU A 41 5.25 -9.26 7.23
CA LEU A 41 5.97 -10.54 7.21
C LEU A 41 6.46 -10.90 5.80
N LEU A 42 5.65 -10.66 4.76
CA LEU A 42 6.02 -10.86 3.36
C LEU A 42 7.24 -10.02 2.98
N PHE A 43 7.22 -8.72 3.27
CA PHE A 43 8.36 -7.84 3.03
C PHE A 43 9.57 -8.18 3.92
N GLY A 44 9.32 -8.63 5.15
CA GLY A 44 10.37 -9.15 6.04
C GLY A 44 11.15 -10.32 5.42
N GLY A 45 10.44 -11.28 4.83
CA GLY A 45 11.07 -12.37 4.08
C GLY A 45 11.90 -11.87 2.89
N LEU A 46 11.39 -10.88 2.15
CA LEU A 46 12.10 -10.26 1.02
C LEU A 46 13.38 -9.55 1.47
N PHE A 47 13.35 -8.84 2.61
CA PHE A 47 14.53 -8.21 3.19
C PHE A 47 15.57 -9.22 3.70
N CYS A 48 15.14 -10.32 4.32
CA CYS A 48 16.03 -11.42 4.71
C CYS A 48 16.74 -12.02 3.49
N ALA A 49 16.00 -12.29 2.41
CA ALA A 49 16.59 -12.76 1.16
C ALA A 49 17.61 -11.76 0.61
N TYR A 50 17.26 -10.47 0.54
CA TYR A 50 18.18 -9.40 0.12
C TYR A 50 19.47 -9.37 0.98
N ALA A 51 19.36 -9.49 2.31
CA ALA A 51 20.50 -9.47 3.22
C ALA A 51 21.44 -10.67 2.98
N ILE A 52 20.89 -11.88 2.79
CA ILE A 52 21.67 -13.09 2.49
C ILE A 52 22.40 -12.94 1.15
N PHE A 53 21.68 -12.55 0.08
CA PHE A 53 22.29 -12.36 -1.23
C PHE A 53 23.37 -11.29 -1.24
N ARG A 54 23.17 -10.20 -0.46
CA ARG A 54 24.17 -9.15 -0.32
C ARG A 54 25.43 -9.62 0.42
N ALA A 55 25.29 -10.53 1.38
CA ALA A 55 26.43 -11.13 2.08
C ALA A 55 27.21 -12.11 1.19
N TRP A 56 26.51 -12.88 0.34
CA TRP A 56 27.14 -13.85 -0.55
C TRP A 56 27.80 -13.24 -1.80
N TYR A 57 27.28 -12.13 -2.33
CA TYR A 57 27.78 -11.51 -3.57
C TYR A 57 28.14 -10.02 -3.43
N PRO A 58 29.05 -9.64 -2.52
CA PRO A 58 29.33 -8.23 -2.21
C PRO A 58 29.79 -7.41 -3.43
N ASP A 59 30.63 -7.98 -4.30
CA ASP A 59 31.17 -7.29 -5.49
C ASP A 59 30.10 -7.01 -6.55
N MET A 60 29.16 -7.94 -6.74
CA MET A 60 28.01 -7.76 -7.65
C MET A 60 27.12 -6.61 -7.17
N PHE A 61 26.84 -6.57 -5.87
CA PHE A 61 26.04 -5.54 -5.24
C PHE A 61 26.72 -4.15 -5.21
N HIS A 62 28.06 -4.11 -5.15
CA HIS A 62 28.81 -2.86 -5.23
C HIS A 62 28.71 -2.22 -6.63
N ASN A 63 28.75 -3.04 -7.67
CA ASN A 63 28.62 -2.58 -9.06
C ASN A 63 27.15 -2.25 -9.44
N ALA A 64 26.18 -2.98 -8.91
CA ALA A 64 24.76 -2.74 -9.16
C ALA A 64 24.27 -1.38 -8.63
N HIS A 65 24.77 -0.93 -7.48
CA HIS A 65 24.42 0.38 -6.90
C HIS A 65 24.75 1.57 -7.80
N LYS A 66 25.82 1.46 -8.60
CA LYS A 66 26.23 2.52 -9.53
C LYS A 66 25.29 2.68 -10.73
N GLN A 67 24.49 1.66 -11.02
CA GLN A 67 23.52 1.67 -12.12
C GLN A 67 22.13 2.15 -11.68
N LEU A 68 21.95 2.46 -10.39
CA LEU A 68 20.70 2.98 -9.87
C LEU A 68 20.64 4.50 -10.03
N ASN A 69 19.62 4.99 -10.73
CA ASN A 69 19.39 6.43 -10.83
C ASN A 69 18.76 6.94 -9.53
N VAL A 70 19.61 7.50 -8.66
CA VAL A 70 19.21 8.04 -7.35
C VAL A 70 18.20 9.17 -7.46
N VAL A 71 18.29 10.01 -8.51
CA VAL A 71 17.38 11.14 -8.72
C VAL A 71 15.96 10.64 -9.02
N LEU A 72 15.81 9.68 -9.93
CA LEU A 72 14.51 9.06 -10.23
C LEU A 72 13.94 8.31 -9.02
N GLY A 73 14.79 7.67 -8.23
CA GLY A 73 14.41 7.06 -6.96
C GLY A 73 13.86 8.09 -5.96
N ALA A 74 14.59 9.17 -5.72
CA ALA A 74 14.23 10.22 -4.79
C ALA A 74 12.94 10.95 -5.19
N THR A 75 12.77 11.28 -6.47
CA THR A 75 11.55 11.90 -6.98
C THR A 75 10.33 11.01 -6.72
N ASN A 76 10.45 9.70 -6.97
CA ASN A 76 9.36 8.76 -6.69
C ASN A 76 9.04 8.66 -5.20
N THR A 77 10.04 8.71 -4.32
CA THR A 77 9.83 8.73 -2.87
C THR A 77 9.06 9.99 -2.44
N ILE A 78 9.41 11.15 -2.99
CA ILE A 78 8.67 12.40 -2.71
C ILE A 78 7.21 12.26 -3.16
N VAL A 79 6.96 11.76 -4.37
CA VAL A 79 5.60 11.52 -4.90
C VAL A 79 4.79 10.61 -3.97
N LEU A 80 5.38 9.50 -3.50
CA LEU A 80 4.70 8.56 -2.60
C LEU A 80 4.41 9.18 -1.22
N ILE A 81 5.37 9.92 -0.65
CA ILE A 81 5.17 10.61 0.63
C ILE A 81 4.06 11.66 0.49
N THR A 82 4.09 12.47 -0.57
CA THR A 82 3.02 13.44 -0.85
C THR A 82 1.67 12.75 -1.02
N SER A 83 1.62 11.60 -1.71
CA SER A 83 0.40 10.80 -1.86
C SER A 83 -0.13 10.29 -0.52
N SER A 84 0.73 9.91 0.41
CA SER A 84 0.32 9.51 1.76
C SER A 84 -0.29 10.69 2.53
N VAL A 85 0.32 11.87 2.43
CA VAL A 85 -0.21 13.10 3.03
C VAL A 85 -1.58 13.46 2.46
N THR A 86 -1.78 13.36 1.15
CA THR A 86 -3.10 13.64 0.53
C THR A 86 -4.18 12.67 1.00
N MET A 87 -3.83 11.40 1.23
CA MET A 87 -4.75 10.43 1.82
C MET A 87 -5.11 10.79 3.27
N ALA A 88 -4.14 11.18 4.10
CA ALA A 88 -4.39 11.62 5.47
C ALA A 88 -5.30 12.87 5.52
N LEU A 89 -5.06 13.84 4.62
CA LEU A 89 -5.92 15.02 4.46
C LEU A 89 -7.35 14.66 4.02
N SER A 90 -7.50 13.62 3.20
CA SER A 90 -8.82 13.10 2.80
C SER A 90 -9.61 12.57 4.01
N ILE A 91 -8.95 11.78 4.86
CA ILE A 91 -9.56 11.23 6.09
C ILE A 91 -9.94 12.38 7.03
N HIS A 92 -9.08 13.38 7.20
CA HIS A 92 -9.40 14.56 8.01
C HIS A 92 -10.60 15.35 7.46
N ALA A 93 -10.66 15.58 6.14
CA ALA A 93 -11.80 16.23 5.49
C ALA A 93 -13.10 15.42 5.65
N MET A 94 -13.01 14.09 5.64
CA MET A 94 -14.14 13.18 5.85
C MET A 94 -14.67 13.28 7.28
N GLN A 95 -13.79 13.35 8.28
CA GLN A 95 -14.16 13.57 9.69
C GLN A 95 -14.87 14.92 9.90
N LEU A 96 -14.50 15.95 9.12
CA LEU A 96 -15.15 17.27 9.14
C LEU A 96 -16.45 17.33 8.32
N GLY A 97 -16.91 16.21 7.74
CA GLY A 97 -18.12 16.17 6.89
C GLY A 97 -17.98 16.85 5.53
N LYS A 98 -16.77 17.22 5.11
CA LYS A 98 -16.51 17.97 3.85
C LYS A 98 -16.37 17.02 2.66
N ARG A 99 -17.49 16.45 2.20
CA ARG A 99 -17.53 15.44 1.12
C ARG A 99 -16.76 15.84 -0.15
N THR A 100 -16.93 17.06 -0.65
CA THR A 100 -16.24 17.53 -1.88
C THR A 100 -14.73 17.57 -1.71
N ALA A 101 -14.25 17.97 -0.52
CA ALA A 101 -12.82 18.00 -0.22
C ALA A 101 -12.24 16.58 -0.11
N THR A 102 -12.95 15.65 0.54
CA THR A 102 -12.58 14.22 0.61
C THR A 102 -12.40 13.63 -0.78
N ILE A 103 -13.39 13.80 -1.67
CA ILE A 103 -13.31 13.26 -3.04
C ILE A 103 -12.14 13.88 -3.79
N ARG A 104 -11.93 15.20 -3.68
CA ARG A 104 -10.81 15.88 -4.33
C ARG A 104 -9.46 15.31 -3.87
N TYR A 105 -9.27 15.12 -2.57
CA TYR A 105 -8.02 14.57 -2.04
C TYR A 105 -7.80 13.09 -2.45
N LEU A 106 -8.86 12.29 -2.55
CA LEU A 106 -8.77 10.93 -3.09
C LEU A 106 -8.34 10.92 -4.56
N ILE A 107 -8.92 11.80 -5.40
CA ILE A 107 -8.53 11.92 -6.82
C ILE A 107 -7.06 12.31 -6.94
N VAL A 108 -6.60 13.31 -6.17
CA VAL A 108 -5.19 13.71 -6.16
C VAL A 108 -4.28 12.54 -5.75
N THR A 109 -4.68 11.77 -4.75
CA THR A 109 -3.93 10.58 -4.28
C THR A 109 -3.80 9.54 -5.40
N LEU A 110 -4.89 9.26 -6.13
CA LEU A 110 -4.88 8.33 -7.26
C LEU A 110 -4.01 8.83 -8.42
N LEU A 111 -4.04 10.13 -8.72
CA LEU A 111 -3.19 10.71 -9.77
C LEU A 111 -1.70 10.63 -9.43
N LEU A 112 -1.33 10.87 -8.16
CA LEU A 112 0.05 10.71 -7.69
C LEU A 112 0.50 9.25 -7.78
N ALA A 113 -0.35 8.30 -7.38
CA ALA A 113 -0.07 6.87 -7.51
C ALA A 113 0.09 6.43 -8.98
N ALA A 114 -0.76 6.92 -9.88
CA ALA A 114 -0.64 6.65 -11.31
C ALA A 114 0.65 7.24 -11.90
N THR A 115 1.04 8.45 -11.49
CA THR A 115 2.29 9.09 -11.91
C THR A 115 3.50 8.25 -11.51
N PHE A 116 3.52 7.75 -10.26
CA PHE A 116 4.56 6.82 -9.79
C PHE A 116 4.64 5.55 -10.66
N LEU A 117 3.49 4.94 -10.97
CA LEU A 117 3.43 3.74 -11.79
C LEU A 117 3.98 3.98 -13.21
N VAL A 118 3.65 5.11 -13.82
CA VAL A 118 4.15 5.50 -15.15
C VAL A 118 5.66 5.69 -15.15
N ILE A 119 6.21 6.39 -14.15
CA ILE A 119 7.67 6.57 -14.02
C ILE A 119 8.36 5.20 -13.91
N LYS A 120 7.81 4.30 -13.08
CA LYS A 120 8.36 2.94 -12.93
C LYS A 120 8.25 2.14 -14.21
N TYR A 121 7.13 2.22 -14.93
CA TYR A 121 6.97 1.55 -16.21
C TYR A 121 8.06 1.94 -17.22
N PHE A 122 8.33 3.24 -17.37
CA PHE A 122 9.39 3.70 -18.27
C PHE A 122 10.80 3.32 -17.80
N GLU A 123 11.07 3.41 -16.49
CA GLU A 123 12.37 3.01 -15.93
C GLU A 123 12.63 1.52 -16.15
N TYR A 124 11.63 0.66 -15.94
CA TYR A 124 11.74 -0.77 -16.16
C TYR A 124 11.83 -1.12 -17.64
N SER A 125 11.01 -0.52 -18.50
CA SER A 125 11.10 -0.71 -19.96
C SER A 125 12.51 -0.38 -20.47
N HIS A 126 13.10 0.73 -20.03
CA HIS A 126 14.48 1.06 -20.36
C HIS A 126 15.49 0.01 -19.88
N LYS A 127 15.36 -0.49 -18.64
CA LYS A 127 16.22 -1.56 -18.09
C LYS A 127 16.03 -2.91 -18.81
N PHE A 128 14.82 -3.21 -19.29
CA PHE A 128 14.55 -4.39 -20.11
C PHE A 128 15.28 -4.31 -21.46
N HIS A 129 15.28 -3.14 -22.11
CA HIS A 129 16.03 -2.92 -23.35
C HIS A 129 17.55 -3.01 -23.16
N LEU A 130 18.06 -2.66 -21.96
CA LEU A 130 19.46 -2.80 -21.59
C LEU A 130 19.86 -4.23 -21.16
N GLY A 131 18.93 -5.20 -21.17
CA GLY A 131 19.21 -6.60 -20.87
C GLY A 131 19.44 -6.93 -19.39
N GLN A 132 19.12 -6.01 -18.47
CA GLN A 132 19.27 -6.18 -17.02
C GLN A 132 18.12 -7.00 -16.42
N LEU A 133 17.96 -8.23 -16.91
CA LEU A 133 16.92 -9.15 -16.45
C LEU A 133 17.37 -9.89 -15.19
N PRO A 134 16.46 -10.14 -14.22
CA PRO A 134 16.72 -11.09 -13.14
C PRO A 134 16.72 -12.51 -13.73
N GLY A 135 17.85 -12.90 -14.31
CA GLY A 135 18.07 -14.17 -14.98
C GLY A 135 18.29 -14.04 -16.49
N LYS A 136 19.57 -14.06 -16.87
CA LYS A 136 20.06 -14.60 -18.14
C LYS A 136 21.40 -15.28 -17.85
N TYR A 137 21.43 -16.61 -17.91
CA TYR A 137 22.61 -17.36 -18.33
C TYR A 137 22.40 -17.69 -19.81
#